data_AF-A0A6M3MBJ6-F1
#
_entry.id   AF-A0A6M3MBJ6-F1
#
_cell.length_a   1.000
_cell.length_b   1.000
_cell.length_c   1.000
_cell.angle_alpha   90.00
_cell.angle_beta   90.00
_cell.angle_gamma   90.00
#
_symmetry.space_group_name_H-M   'P 1'
#
loop_
_entity.id
_entity.type
_entity.pdbx_description
1 polymer ?
#
loop_
_entity_poly.entity_id
_entity_poly.type
_entity_poly.pdbx_seq_one_letter_code
_entity_poly.pdbx_strand_id
1 'polypeptide(L)'
;IVYEPEAVDTQGEYTDAKEIESAQEAFMQKYSEDTKRIMVQHMGQTYHFPIIESFIPEKETQKGTDKIPAGAWWIMVKVTAPYIWDEIKAGRLTGFSMGGRARNA
;
A
#
# COMPACT_ATOMS: atom_id res chain seq x y z
N ILE A 1 -4.74 -0.54 -4.81
CA ILE A 1 -3.69 0.48 -5.08
C ILE A 1 -3.28 1.06 -3.73
N VAL A 2 -1.99 1.21 -3.47
CA VAL A 2 -1.45 1.84 -2.24
C VAL A 2 -1.34 3.35 -2.42
N TYR A 3 -0.85 3.78 -3.58
CA TYR A 3 -0.74 5.17 -3.97
C TYR A 3 -0.72 5.31 -5.50
N GLU A 4 -1.29 6.39 -6.02
CA GLU A 4 -1.36 6.73 -7.45
C GLU A 4 -0.63 8.06 -7.70
N PRO A 5 0.23 8.16 -8.72
CA PRO A 5 0.96 9.40 -8.99
C PRO A 5 0.02 10.49 -9.51
N GLU A 6 0.31 11.74 -9.18
CA GLU A 6 -0.42 12.94 -9.66
C GLU A 6 -1.93 12.97 -9.30
N ALA A 7 -2.43 11.96 -8.60
CA ALA A 7 -3.75 11.93 -7.99
C ALA A 7 -3.65 12.48 -6.56
N VAL A 8 -4.54 13.39 -6.22
CA VAL A 8 -4.68 13.87 -4.85
C VAL A 8 -5.26 12.73 -4.01
N ASP A 9 -4.52 12.29 -3.00
CA ASP A 9 -4.97 11.25 -2.09
C ASP A 9 -6.06 11.76 -1.13
N THR A 10 -6.57 10.87 -0.27
CA THR A 10 -7.63 11.20 0.70
C THR A 10 -7.23 12.25 1.74
N GLN A 11 -5.95 12.63 1.82
CA GLN A 11 -5.40 13.62 2.75
C GLN A 11 -5.08 14.96 2.07
N GLY A 12 -5.28 15.06 0.74
CA GLY A 12 -4.98 16.28 0.00
C GLY A 12 -3.54 16.37 -0.51
N GLU A 13 -2.76 15.30 -0.36
CA GLU A 13 -1.37 15.22 -0.82
C GLU A 13 -1.30 14.54 -2.19
N TYR A 14 -0.28 14.86 -2.97
CA TYR A 14 0.06 14.12 -4.19
C TYR A 14 1.57 13.92 -4.21
N THR A 15 2.00 12.91 -4.94
CA THR A 15 3.43 12.61 -5.13
C THR A 15 3.67 12.18 -6.58
N ASP A 16 4.94 12.09 -6.97
CA ASP A 16 5.33 11.63 -8.31
C ASP A 16 5.63 10.11 -8.31
N ALA A 17 5.69 9.52 -9.51
CA ALA A 17 5.94 8.09 -9.66
C ALA A 17 7.29 7.64 -9.08
N LYS A 18 8.29 8.52 -9.03
CA LYS A 18 9.64 8.21 -8.54
C LYS A 18 9.66 8.14 -7.01
N GLU A 19 8.92 8.99 -6.34
CA GLU A 19 8.76 8.94 -4.90
C GLU A 19 7.91 7.74 -4.48
N ILE A 20 6.89 7.36 -5.26
CA ILE A 20 6.15 6.09 -5.08
C ILE A 20 7.10 4.88 -5.19
N GLU A 21 7.93 4.85 -6.23
CA GLU A 21 8.93 3.79 -6.44
C GLU A 21 9.90 3.70 -5.25
N SER A 22 10.47 4.85 -4.85
CA SER A 22 11.37 4.91 -3.70
C SER A 22 10.70 4.43 -2.40
N ALA A 23 9.43 4.79 -2.18
CA ALA A 23 8.66 4.34 -1.02
C ALA A 23 8.37 2.83 -1.06
N GLN A 24 8.02 2.30 -2.24
CA GLN A 24 7.77 0.88 -2.46
C GLN A 24 9.04 0.06 -2.21
N GLU A 25 10.18 0.47 -2.78
CA GLU A 25 11.47 -0.18 -2.56
C GLU A 25 11.85 -0.18 -1.08
N ALA A 26 11.78 0.99 -0.42
CA ALA A 26 12.09 1.12 0.99
C ALA A 26 11.18 0.27 1.87
N PHE A 27 9.89 0.17 1.53
CA PHE A 27 8.94 -0.69 2.23
C PHE A 27 9.28 -2.18 2.03
N MET A 28 9.56 -2.61 0.79
CA MET A 28 9.88 -4.02 0.50
C MET A 28 11.19 -4.47 1.11
N GLN A 29 12.24 -3.63 1.10
CA GLN A 29 13.50 -3.91 1.79
C GLN A 29 13.26 -4.08 3.29
N LYS A 30 12.52 -3.15 3.90
CA LYS A 30 12.16 -3.23 5.31
C LYS A 30 11.31 -4.47 5.65
N TYR A 31 10.41 -4.85 4.74
CA TYR A 31 9.55 -6.01 4.90
C TYR A 31 10.34 -7.33 4.82
N SER A 32 11.41 -7.38 4.02
CA SER A 32 12.28 -8.57 3.93
C SER A 32 13.11 -8.78 5.19
N GLU A 33 13.46 -7.70 5.91
CA GLU A 33 14.14 -7.75 7.20
C GLU A 33 13.19 -8.11 8.36
N ASP A 34 11.99 -7.53 8.37
CA ASP A 34 10.94 -7.80 9.34
C ASP A 34 9.58 -7.77 8.67
N THR A 35 8.89 -8.89 8.70
CA THR A 35 7.63 -9.09 7.99
C THR A 35 6.41 -8.54 8.75
N LYS A 36 6.57 -7.98 9.95
CA LYS A 36 5.49 -7.31 10.72
C LYS A 36 5.51 -5.79 10.48
N ARG A 37 5.03 -5.35 9.32
CA ARG A 37 5.08 -3.93 8.92
C ARG A 37 3.75 -3.29 8.55
N ILE A 38 2.72 -4.08 8.26
CA ILE A 38 1.43 -3.53 7.83
C ILE A 38 0.64 -3.14 9.07
N MET A 39 0.08 -1.93 9.08
CA MET A 39 -0.72 -1.40 10.19
C MET A 39 -2.14 -1.13 9.72
N VAL A 40 -3.12 -1.33 10.61
CA VAL A 40 -4.50 -0.91 10.34
C VAL A 40 -4.61 0.58 10.64
N GLN A 41 -5.01 1.37 9.63
CA GLN A 41 -5.16 2.83 9.72
C GLN A 41 -3.92 3.59 10.24
N HIS A 42 -2.71 3.05 10.03
CA HIS A 42 -1.46 3.59 10.58
C HIS A 42 -1.45 3.74 12.12
N MET A 43 -2.33 3.00 12.82
CA MET A 43 -2.47 3.05 14.27
C MET A 43 -2.19 1.69 14.91
N GLY A 44 -1.64 1.74 16.13
CA GLY A 44 -1.54 0.56 17.00
C GLY A 44 -0.46 -0.43 16.58
N GLN A 45 -0.85 -1.70 16.46
CA GLN A 45 0.07 -2.83 16.26
C GLN A 45 0.38 -3.09 14.77
N THR A 46 1.56 -3.64 14.52
CA THR A 46 1.94 -4.14 13.20
C THR A 46 1.53 -5.61 13.02
N TYR A 47 1.16 -5.96 11.80
CA TYR A 47 0.71 -7.29 11.42
C TYR A 47 1.65 -7.90 10.39
N HIS A 48 1.76 -9.23 10.47
CA HIS A 48 2.35 -10.03 9.42
C HIS A 48 1.28 -10.47 8.43
N PHE A 49 1.21 -9.78 7.28
CA PHE A 49 0.41 -10.21 6.13
C PHE A 49 1.36 -10.53 4.97
N PRO A 50 1.51 -11.83 4.61
CA PRO A 50 2.33 -12.22 3.47
C PRO A 50 1.98 -11.42 2.22
N ILE A 51 2.97 -10.76 1.64
CA ILE A 51 2.84 -10.08 0.35
C ILE A 51 2.89 -11.17 -0.73
N ILE A 52 1.80 -11.28 -1.49
CA ILE A 52 1.66 -12.23 -2.60
C ILE A 52 2.23 -11.62 -3.88
N GLU A 53 2.02 -10.31 -4.06
CA GLU A 53 2.46 -9.58 -5.23
C GLU A 53 2.59 -8.10 -4.88
N SER A 54 3.60 -7.44 -5.43
CA SER A 54 3.81 -5.99 -5.36
C SER A 54 4.47 -5.55 -6.65
N PHE A 55 3.94 -4.52 -7.32
CA PHE A 55 4.52 -3.97 -8.53
C PHE A 55 4.11 -2.52 -8.77
N ILE A 56 4.84 -1.88 -9.68
CA ILE A 56 4.54 -0.57 -10.26
C ILE A 56 4.51 -0.76 -11.77
N PRO A 57 3.39 -0.50 -12.47
CA PRO A 57 3.32 -0.75 -13.89
C PRO A 57 3.90 0.44 -14.69
N GLU A 58 4.66 0.15 -15.74
CA GLU A 58 5.25 1.18 -16.64
C GLU A 58 4.20 1.88 -17.50
N LYS A 59 3.06 1.22 -17.72
CA LYS A 59 1.89 1.73 -18.43
C LYS A 59 0.63 1.27 -17.73
N GLU A 60 -0.47 1.96 -17.96
CA GLU A 60 -1.77 1.56 -17.47
C GLU A 60 -2.05 0.06 -17.75
N THR A 61 -2.48 -0.66 -16.72
CA THR A 61 -2.70 -2.11 -16.78
C THR A 61 -3.98 -2.52 -16.08
N GLN A 62 -4.49 -3.70 -16.42
CA GLN A 62 -5.68 -4.29 -15.81
C GLN A 62 -5.27 -5.43 -14.87
N LYS A 63 -5.77 -5.41 -13.64
CA LYS A 63 -5.58 -6.49 -12.66
C LYS A 63 -6.93 -6.91 -12.10
N GLY A 64 -7.43 -8.06 -12.54
CA GLY A 64 -8.80 -8.47 -12.23
C GLY A 64 -9.79 -7.44 -12.77
N THR A 65 -10.61 -6.86 -11.90
CA THR A 65 -11.55 -5.77 -12.23
C THR A 65 -10.95 -4.37 -12.08
N ASP A 66 -9.77 -4.25 -11.48
CA ASP A 66 -9.16 -2.96 -11.18
C ASP A 66 -8.28 -2.47 -12.32
N LYS A 67 -8.43 -1.18 -12.63
CA LYS A 67 -7.60 -0.45 -13.57
C LYS A 67 -6.47 0.23 -12.79
N ILE A 68 -5.22 -0.07 -13.12
CA ILE A 68 -4.05 0.43 -12.39
C ILE A 68 -3.29 1.40 -13.31
N PRO A 69 -3.19 2.70 -12.96
CA PRO A 69 -2.44 3.68 -13.72
C PRO A 69 -0.94 3.41 -13.75
N ALA A 70 -0.26 3.94 -14.76
CA ALA A 70 1.20 3.90 -14.82
C ALA A 70 1.81 4.57 -13.59
N GLY A 71 2.87 4.00 -13.03
CA GLY A 71 3.55 4.56 -11.85
C GLY A 71 2.83 4.37 -10.51
N ALA A 72 1.61 3.80 -10.50
CA ALA A 72 0.90 3.51 -9.26
C ALA A 72 1.47 2.27 -8.56
N TRP A 73 1.65 2.33 -7.23
CA TRP A 73 2.04 1.15 -6.46
C TRP A 73 0.82 0.30 -6.15
N TRP A 74 0.85 -0.94 -6.64
CA TRP A 74 -0.14 -1.95 -6.34
C TRP A 74 0.46 -3.08 -5.49
N ILE A 75 -0.32 -3.57 -4.53
CA ILE A 75 0.06 -4.67 -3.64
C ILE A 75 -1.12 -5.61 -3.41
N MET A 76 -0.82 -6.90 -3.27
CA MET A 76 -1.73 -7.93 -2.79
C MET A 76 -1.09 -8.62 -1.60
N VAL A 77 -1.89 -8.78 -0.53
CA VAL A 77 -1.45 -9.47 0.70
C VAL A 77 -2.45 -10.53 1.11
N LYS A 78 -1.99 -11.53 1.85
CA LYS A 78 -2.84 -12.48 2.56
C LYS A 78 -3.12 -11.98 3.97
N VAL A 79 -4.37 -11.63 4.26
CA VAL A 79 -4.79 -11.25 5.61
C VAL A 79 -4.82 -12.50 6.49
N THR A 80 -3.96 -12.52 7.52
CA THR A 80 -3.81 -13.67 8.43
C THR A 80 -4.57 -13.49 9.76
N ALA A 81 -5.03 -12.28 10.05
CA ALA A 81 -5.77 -11.94 11.27
C ALA A 81 -7.29 -12.00 11.01
N PRO A 82 -8.03 -12.94 11.65
CA PRO A 82 -9.46 -13.14 11.35
C PRO A 82 -10.34 -11.91 11.55
N TYR A 83 -10.14 -11.17 12.64
CA TYR A 83 -10.96 -9.98 12.91
C TYR A 83 -10.75 -8.88 11.87
N ILE A 84 -9.53 -8.70 11.35
CA ILE A 84 -9.25 -7.73 10.27
C ILE A 84 -9.95 -8.16 8.99
N TRP A 85 -9.98 -9.46 8.73
CA TRP A 85 -10.73 -10.00 7.59
C TRP A 85 -12.24 -9.74 7.72
N ASP A 86 -12.78 -9.83 8.94
CA ASP A 86 -14.19 -9.49 9.19
C ASP A 86 -14.48 -8.00 8.97
N GLU A 87 -13.57 -7.10 9.36
CA GLU A 87 -13.68 -5.66 9.08
C GLU A 87 -13.69 -5.35 7.56
N ILE A 88 -12.85 -6.05 6.79
CA ILE A 88 -12.80 -5.94 5.32
C ILE A 88 -14.12 -6.42 4.71
N LYS A 89 -14.61 -7.61 5.10
CA LYS A 89 -15.90 -8.13 4.60
C LYS A 89 -17.08 -7.23 4.96
N ALA A 90 -16.99 -6.53 6.10
CA ALA A 90 -18.00 -5.56 6.52
C ALA A 90 -17.88 -4.19 5.83
N GLY A 91 -16.88 -4.00 4.95
CA GLY A 91 -16.66 -2.76 4.21
C GLY A 91 -16.09 -1.62 5.05
N ARG A 92 -15.55 -1.89 6.25
CA ARG A 92 -14.97 -0.87 7.13
C ARG A 92 -13.50 -0.59 6.84
N LEU A 93 -12.80 -1.55 6.22
CA LEU A 93 -11.45 -1.39 5.69
C LEU A 93 -11.49 -1.65 4.18
N THR A 94 -11.34 -0.60 3.38
CA THR A 94 -11.64 -0.64 1.94
C THR A 94 -10.42 -0.51 1.03
N GLY A 95 -9.24 -0.22 1.57
CA GLY A 95 -8.05 -0.01 0.76
C GLY A 95 -6.75 0.06 1.54
N PHE A 96 -5.67 0.28 0.81
CA PHE A 96 -4.35 0.54 1.36
C PHE A 96 -4.05 2.04 1.34
N SER A 97 -3.08 2.45 2.15
CA SER A 97 -2.56 3.81 2.18
C SER A 97 -1.06 3.75 2.45
N MET A 98 -0.32 4.64 1.82
CA MET A 98 1.09 4.86 2.11
C MET A 98 1.23 5.65 3.42
N GLY A 99 1.85 5.05 4.43
CA GLY A 99 2.16 5.71 5.69
C GLY A 99 3.62 6.13 5.73
N GLY A 100 3.88 7.44 5.72
CA GLY A 100 5.21 8.03 5.82
C GLY A 100 5.29 9.03 6.97
N ARG A 101 6.49 9.26 7.48
CA ARG A 101 6.79 10.46 8.28
C ARG A 101 7.87 11.22 7.55
N ALA A 102 7.55 12.42 7.06
CA ALA A 102 8.56 13.35 6.59
C ALA A 102 9.50 13.65 7.76
N ARG A 103 10.80 13.41 7.59
CA ARG A 103 11.81 14.00 8.47
C ARG A 103 12.04 15.41 7.96
N ASN A 104 11.57 16.41 8.72
CA ASN A 104 12.05 17.78 8.50
C ASN A 104 13.58 17.78 8.68
N ALA A 105 14.28 18.24 7.65
CA ALA A 105 15.72 18.48 7.67
C ALA A 105 16.05 19.71 8.54
#